data_AF-A0A961RWY1-F1
#
_entry.id   AF-A0A961RWY1-F1
#
_cell.length_a   1.000
_cell.length_b   1.000
_cell.length_c   1.000
_cell.angle_alpha   90.00
_cell.angle_beta   90.00
_cell.angle_gamma   90.00
#
_symmetry.space_group_name_H-M   'P 1'
#
loop_
_entity.id
_entity.type
_entity.pdbx_description
1 polymer ?
#
loop_
_entity_poly.entity_id
_entity_poly.type
_entity_poly.pdbx_seq_one_letter_code
_entity_poly.pdbx_strand_id
1 'polypeptide(L)'
;SIDDSDASLARDLRVLVRERLVAGDSNDEVLDYLVSRYGEFVLLKPRLSVRNLVLWATPFALLAMAAIAFVGWQRNRARTAGPMALSKEEEARIAALLDRQD
;
A
#
# COMPACT_ATOMS: atom_id res chain seq x y z
N SER A 1 -8.24 20.85 -24.83
CA SER A 1 -8.43 19.43 -24.43
C SER A 1 -7.19 18.99 -23.67
N ILE A 2 -7.30 18.08 -22.69
CA ILE A 2 -6.13 17.51 -22.00
C ILE A 2 -5.28 16.70 -22.98
N ASP A 3 -5.91 16.03 -23.95
CA ASP A 3 -5.23 15.27 -25.02
C ASP A 3 -4.40 16.16 -25.97
N ASP A 4 -4.87 17.38 -26.27
CA ASP A 4 -4.08 18.34 -27.06
C ASP A 4 -2.84 18.81 -26.29
N SER A 5 -2.95 18.90 -24.96
CA SER A 5 -1.84 19.33 -24.10
C SER A 5 -0.75 18.26 -24.09
N ASP A 6 -1.12 16.98 -23.96
CA ASP A 6 -0.20 15.84 -24.04
C ASP A 6 0.43 15.68 -25.43
N ALA A 7 -0.33 15.97 -26.51
CA ALA A 7 0.18 15.90 -27.88
C ALA A 7 1.30 16.91 -28.17
N SER A 8 1.20 18.13 -27.61
CA SER A 8 2.24 19.15 -27.75
C SER A 8 3.55 18.73 -27.04
N LEU A 9 3.45 18.27 -25.79
CA LEU A 9 4.59 17.78 -25.01
C LEU A 9 5.24 16.55 -25.68
N ALA A 10 4.43 15.60 -26.16
CA ALA A 10 4.95 14.41 -26.84
C ALA A 10 5.71 14.77 -28.13
N ARG A 11 5.30 15.82 -28.86
CA ARG A 11 6.01 16.31 -30.04
C ARG A 11 7.37 16.89 -29.65
N ASP A 12 7.41 17.74 -28.63
CA ASP A 12 8.66 18.36 -28.16
C ASP A 12 9.67 17.31 -27.64
N LEU A 13 9.18 16.32 -26.89
CA LEU A 13 10.02 15.21 -26.41
C LEU A 13 10.63 14.40 -27.57
N ARG A 14 9.87 14.14 -28.64
CA ARG A 14 10.39 13.43 -29.83
C ARG A 14 11.49 14.21 -30.55
N VAL A 15 11.34 15.53 -30.66
CA VAL A 15 12.37 16.40 -31.25
C VAL A 15 13.63 16.34 -30.39
N LEU A 16 13.50 16.49 -29.08
CA LEU A 16 14.62 16.47 -28.14
C LEU A 16 15.36 15.12 -28.11
N VAL A 17 14.64 14.00 -28.15
CA VAL A 17 15.24 12.66 -28.28
C VAL A 17 16.06 12.56 -29.56
N ARG A 18 15.53 13.06 -30.68
CA ARG A 18 16.24 13.02 -31.96
C ARG A 18 17.52 13.85 -31.93
N GLU A 19 17.47 15.06 -31.37
CA GLU A 19 18.65 15.92 -31.21
C GLU A 19 19.74 15.23 -30.38
N ARG A 20 19.35 14.57 -29.29
CA ARG A 20 20.26 13.85 -28.39
C ARG A 20 20.89 12.62 -29.06
N LEU A 21 20.10 11.84 -29.79
CA LEU A 21 20.62 10.70 -30.56
C LEU A 21 21.59 11.15 -31.67
N VAL A 22 21.32 12.28 -32.33
CA VAL A 22 22.24 12.86 -33.33
C VAL A 22 23.51 13.39 -32.68
N ALA A 23 23.44 13.89 -31.44
CA ALA A 23 24.61 14.29 -30.65
C ALA A 23 25.49 13.11 -30.20
N GLY A 24 25.03 11.86 -30.39
CA GLY A 24 25.75 10.64 -30.05
C GLY A 24 25.43 10.06 -28.67
N ASP A 25 24.45 10.62 -27.96
CA ASP A 25 24.03 10.13 -26.65
C ASP A 25 23.45 8.71 -26.77
N SER A 26 23.80 7.84 -25.83
CA SER A 26 23.22 6.50 -25.67
C SER A 26 21.77 6.58 -25.18
N ASN A 27 21.01 5.49 -25.37
CA ASN A 27 19.61 5.43 -24.93
C ASN A 27 19.42 5.79 -23.45
N ASP A 28 20.31 5.30 -22.57
CA ASP A 28 20.23 5.57 -21.14
C ASP A 28 20.53 7.04 -20.81
N GLU A 29 21.51 7.64 -21.50
CA GLU A 29 21.83 9.07 -21.35
C GLU A 29 20.69 9.97 -21.84
N VAL A 30 20.02 9.61 -22.95
CA VAL A 30 18.84 10.33 -23.43
C VAL A 30 17.71 10.25 -22.39
N LEU A 31 17.42 9.06 -21.86
CA LEU A 31 16.38 8.86 -20.86
C LEU A 31 16.71 9.60 -19.56
N ASP A 32 17.95 9.55 -19.09
CA ASP A 32 18.39 10.26 -17.89
C ASP A 32 18.30 11.77 -18.06
N TYR A 33 18.67 12.29 -19.24
CA TYR A 33 18.52 13.70 -19.56
C TYR A 33 17.04 14.12 -19.51
N LEU A 34 16.15 13.35 -20.13
CA LEU A 34 14.71 13.62 -20.10
C LEU A 34 14.16 13.57 -18.68
N VAL A 35 14.52 12.55 -17.90
CA VAL A 35 14.07 12.41 -16.50
C VAL A 35 14.60 13.54 -15.62
N SER A 36 15.81 14.04 -15.87
CA SER A 36 16.38 15.16 -15.11
C SER A 36 15.61 16.47 -15.30
N ARG A 37 15.04 16.68 -16.50
CA ARG A 37 14.34 17.92 -16.89
C ARG A 37 12.84 17.85 -16.70
N TYR A 38 12.25 16.70 -17.02
CA TYR A 38 10.80 16.49 -17.04
C TYR A 38 10.34 15.51 -15.97
N GLY A 39 11.22 14.91 -15.16
CA GLY A 39 10.84 13.96 -14.13
C GLY A 39 10.61 12.53 -14.65
N GLU A 40 10.28 11.61 -13.75
CA GLU A 40 10.16 10.18 -14.11
C GLU A 40 8.87 9.86 -14.88
N PHE A 41 7.88 10.75 -14.86
CA PHE A 41 6.56 10.52 -15.48
C PHE A 41 6.59 10.53 -17.02
N VAL A 42 7.65 11.07 -17.63
CA VAL A 42 7.86 10.91 -19.08
C VAL A 42 8.23 9.47 -19.47
N LEU A 43 8.64 8.65 -18.50
CA LEU A 43 8.78 7.23 -18.70
C LEU A 43 7.40 6.58 -18.60
N LEU A 44 6.98 5.89 -19.66
CA LEU A 44 5.77 5.06 -19.64
C LEU A 44 5.85 3.90 -18.63
N LYS A 45 7.07 3.55 -18.22
CA LYS A 45 7.34 2.50 -17.23
C LYS A 45 8.17 3.10 -16.10
N PRO A 46 7.66 3.11 -14.86
CA PRO A 46 8.44 3.59 -13.71
C PRO A 46 9.66 2.68 -13.52
N ARG A 47 10.81 3.28 -13.19
CA ARG A 47 12.03 2.52 -12.89
C ARG A 47 11.85 1.82 -11.54
N LEU A 48 12.51 0.68 -11.36
CA LEU A 48 12.61 0.03 -10.05
C LEU A 48 13.58 0.81 -9.13
N SER A 49 13.24 2.06 -8.83
CA SER A 49 13.98 2.89 -7.88
C SER A 49 13.54 2.56 -6.45
N VAL A 50 14.41 2.81 -5.47
CA VAL A 50 14.09 2.62 -4.04
C VAL A 50 12.85 3.42 -3.65
N ARG A 51 12.71 4.64 -4.18
CA ARG A 51 11.52 5.49 -3.95
C ARG A 51 10.24 4.80 -4.41
N ASN A 52 10.24 4.27 -5.64
CA ASN A 52 9.07 3.59 -6.18
C ASN A 52 8.79 2.30 -5.40
N LEU A 53 9.82 1.55 -5.01
CA LEU A 53 9.64 0.36 -4.16
C LEU A 53 8.98 0.69 -2.82
N VAL A 54 9.40 1.76 -2.13
CA VAL A 54 8.77 2.19 -0.88
C VAL A 54 7.30 2.56 -1.09
N LEU A 55 7.00 3.31 -2.16
CA LEU A 55 5.62 3.69 -2.48
C LEU A 55 4.73 2.46 -2.72
N TRP A 56 5.25 1.45 -3.42
CA TRP A 56 4.51 0.22 -3.72
C TRP A 56 4.44 -0.73 -2.53
N ALA A 57 5.43 -0.70 -1.62
CA ALA A 57 5.43 -1.49 -0.39
C ALA A 57 4.49 -0.92 0.69
N THR A 58 4.23 0.39 0.65
CA THR A 58 3.37 1.11 1.62
C THR A 58 2.01 0.43 1.88
N PRO A 59 1.19 0.08 0.86
CA PRO A 59 -0.09 -0.60 1.11
C PRO A 59 0.07 -1.93 1.86
N PHE A 60 1.10 -2.73 1.54
CA PHE A 60 1.35 -4.00 2.21
C PHE A 60 1.85 -3.80 3.64
N ALA A 61 2.70 -2.79 3.88
CA ALA A 61 3.16 -2.43 5.21
C ALA A 61 1.99 -2.01 6.13
N LEU A 62 1.06 -1.20 5.61
CA LEU A 62 -0.15 -0.80 6.35
C LEU A 62 -1.04 -2.00 6.67
N LEU A 63 -1.25 -2.91 5.71
CA LEU A 63 -2.00 -4.15 5.95
C LEU A 63 -1.33 -5.04 7.01
N ALA A 64 -0.01 -5.19 6.95
CA ALA A 64 0.74 -5.96 7.94
C ALA A 64 0.61 -5.35 9.35
N MET A 65 0.74 -4.03 9.46
CA MET A 65 0.54 -3.31 10.72
C MET A 65 -0.87 -3.50 11.28
N ALA A 66 -1.90 -3.38 10.44
CA ALA A 66 -3.28 -3.61 10.84
C ALA A 66 -3.52 -5.05 11.31
N ALA A 67 -2.98 -6.04 10.61
CA ALA A 67 -3.08 -7.44 10.99
C ALA A 67 -2.39 -7.72 12.34
N ILE A 68 -1.19 -7.17 12.56
CA ILE A 68 -0.46 -7.29 13.83
C ILE A 68 -1.27 -6.67 14.96
N ALA A 69 -1.79 -5.46 14.76
CA ALA A 69 -2.62 -4.76 15.75
C ALA A 69 -3.89 -5.56 16.08
N PHE A 70 -4.57 -6.10 15.06
CA PHE A 70 -5.77 -6.91 15.22
C PHE A 70 -5.51 -8.19 16.02
N VAL A 71 -4.43 -8.92 15.69
CA VAL A 71 -4.03 -10.13 16.44
C VAL A 71 -3.66 -9.78 17.87
N GLY A 72 -2.93 -8.68 18.09
CA GLY A 72 -2.60 -8.19 19.43
C GLY A 72 -3.85 -7.87 20.26
N TRP A 73 -4.82 -7.18 19.65
CA TRP A 73 -6.10 -6.85 20.28
C TRP A 73 -6.91 -8.09 20.65
N GLN A 74 -7.04 -9.06 19.73
CA GLN A 74 -7.75 -10.33 19.99
C GLN A 74 -7.09 -11.12 21.12
N ARG A 75 -5.75 -11.22 21.14
CA ARG A 75 -5.03 -11.95 22.19
C ARG A 75 -5.19 -11.26 23.54
N ASN A 76 -5.22 -9.94 23.59
CA ASN A 76 -5.47 -9.22 24.82
C ASN A 76 -6.92 -9.43 25.30
N ARG A 77 -7.89 -9.37 24.37
CA ARG A 77 -9.31 -9.64 24.67
C ARG A 77 -9.53 -11.04 25.22
N ALA A 78 -8.88 -12.07 24.66
CA ALA A 78 -8.95 -13.44 25.15
C ALA A 78 -8.30 -13.64 26.53
N ARG A 79 -7.37 -12.77 26.93
CA ARG A 79 -6.78 -12.79 28.29
C ARG A 79 -7.66 -12.08 29.31
N THR A 80 -8.35 -11.01 28.91
CA THR A 80 -9.28 -10.26 29.77
C THR A 80 -10.68 -10.87 29.83
N ALA A 81 -11.08 -11.59 28.79
CA ALA A 81 -12.22 -12.49 28.84
C ALA A 81 -11.79 -13.70 29.67
N GLY A 82 -11.98 -13.62 30.98
CA GLY A 82 -11.95 -14.80 31.84
C GLY A 82 -12.85 -15.91 31.28
N PRO A 83 -12.66 -17.17 31.73
CA PRO A 83 -13.28 -18.35 31.11
C PRO A 83 -14.75 -18.10 30.78
N MET A 84 -15.07 -18.18 29.49
CA MET A 84 -16.42 -18.05 28.94
C MET A 84 -17.28 -19.30 29.25
N ALA A 85 -16.75 -20.22 30.05
CA ALA A 85 -17.51 -21.28 30.68
C ALA A 85 -18.08 -20.72 31.98
N LEU A 86 -19.39 -20.91 32.20
CA LEU A 86 -20.04 -20.59 33.47
C LEU A 86 -19.13 -21.08 34.60
N SER A 87 -18.75 -20.18 35.51
CA SER A 87 -18.14 -20.64 36.74
C SER A 87 -19.12 -21.60 37.42
N LYS A 88 -18.60 -22.60 38.15
CA LYS A 88 -19.46 -23.56 38.85
C LYS A 88 -20.51 -22.87 39.76
N GLU A 89 -20.18 -21.67 40.24
CA GLU A 89 -21.07 -20.82 41.03
C GLU A 89 -22.22 -20.21 40.20
N GLU A 90 -21.93 -19.77 38.97
CA GLU A 90 -22.95 -19.26 38.04
C GLU A 90 -23.87 -20.38 37.55
N GLU A 91 -23.31 -21.56 37.26
CA GLU A 91 -24.09 -22.74 36.87
C GLU A 91 -25.04 -23.19 38.00
N ALA A 92 -24.55 -23.24 39.24
CA ALA A 92 -25.38 -23.56 40.41
C ALA A 92 -26.47 -22.51 40.66
N ARG A 93 -26.18 -21.22 40.42
CA ARG A 93 -27.16 -20.14 40.56
C ARG A 93 -28.25 -20.23 39.49
N ILE A 94 -27.91 -20.57 38.25
CA ILE A 94 -28.87 -20.78 37.17
C ILE A 94 -29.75 -22.00 37.47
N ALA A 95 -29.16 -23.10 37.92
CA ALA A 95 -29.90 -24.30 38.33
C ALA A 95 -30.92 -24.01 39.44
N ALA A 96 -30.52 -23.25 40.46
CA ALA A 96 -31.42 -22.84 41.55
C ALA A 96 -32.55 -21.88 41.13
N LEU A 97 -32.35 -21.11 40.05
CA LEU A 97 -33.39 -20.24 39.51
C LEU A 97 -34.38 -21.00 38.62
N LEU A 98 -33.91 -22.02 37.89
CA LEU A 98 -34.77 -22.91 37.10
C LEU A 98 -35.64 -23.79 38.02
N ASP A 99 -35.05 -24.35 39.08
CA ASP A 99 -35.76 -25.17 40.08
C ASP A 99 -36.82 -24.39 40.87
N ARG A 100 -36.73 -23.06 40.91
CA ARG A 100 -37.73 -22.18 41.56
C ARG A 100 -38.88 -21.80 40.62
N GLN A 101 -38.74 -22.00 39.31
CA GLN A 101 -39.79 -21.69 38.32
C GLN A 101 -40.72 -22.87 38.01
N ASP A 102 -40.35 -24.07 38.43
CA ASP A 102 -41.22 -25.26 38.46
C ASP A 102 -41.92 -25.41 39.82
#